data_AF-L8B9E1-F1
#
_entry.id   AF-L8B9E1-F1
#
_cell.length_a   1.000
_cell.length_b   1.000
_cell.length_c   1.000
_cell.angle_alpha   90.00
_cell.angle_beta   90.00
_cell.angle_gamma   90.00
#
_symmetry.space_group_name_H-M   'P 1'
#
loop_
_entity.id
_entity.type
_entity.pdbx_description
1 polymer ?
#
loop_
_entity_poly.entity_id
_entity_poly.type
_entity_poly.pdbx_seq_one_letter_code
_entity_poly.pdbx_strand_id
1 'polypeptide(L)'
;MTINEKKNTACALKVKITLIQKLKLWIPLNNRNQIAEVAKGAKGVYIFEVINKKTADAYVGVSINLYSRVCSYFMPSILNKADRKVLRYFKANVFKNVKLTLLILNSDAT
;
A
#
# COMPACT_ATOMS: atom_id res chain seq x y z
N MET A 1 51.15 9.18 0.70
CA MET A 1 49.87 9.29 1.43
C MET A 1 48.79 9.48 0.37
N THR A 2 48.22 8.42 -0.21
CA THR A 2 47.00 7.69 0.25
C THR A 2 45.91 8.69 0.62
N ILE A 3 44.74 8.72 -0.04
CA ILE A 3 43.66 7.75 0.13
C ILE A 3 42.85 7.54 -1.16
N ASN A 4 42.74 6.29 -1.60
CA ASN A 4 41.75 5.82 -2.58
C ASN A 4 40.39 5.72 -1.89
N GLU A 5 39.44 6.61 -2.22
CA GLU A 5 38.03 6.39 -1.88
C GLU A 5 37.41 5.42 -2.88
N LYS A 6 37.31 4.16 -2.47
CA LYS A 6 36.42 3.17 -3.10
C LYS A 6 35.00 3.72 -3.03
N LYS A 7 34.49 4.24 -4.15
CA LYS A 7 33.06 4.53 -4.31
C LYS A 7 32.31 3.21 -4.16
N ASN A 8 31.72 3.05 -2.99
CA ASN A 8 30.93 1.91 -2.58
C ASN A 8 29.74 1.79 -3.54
N THR A 9 29.83 0.85 -4.48
CA THR A 9 28.77 0.53 -5.43
C THR A 9 27.63 -0.08 -4.64
N ALA A 10 26.71 0.75 -4.13
CA ALA A 10 25.42 0.25 -3.68
C ALA A 10 24.73 -0.34 -4.92
N CYS A 11 24.75 -1.66 -5.04
CA CYS A 11 24.02 -2.42 -6.02
C CYS A 11 22.53 -2.16 -5.78
N ALA A 12 22.00 -1.12 -6.45
CA ALA A 12 20.58 -0.92 -6.57
C ALA A 12 20.04 -2.08 -7.38
N LEU A 13 19.62 -3.15 -6.69
CA LEU A 13 18.90 -4.25 -7.30
C LEU A 13 17.61 -3.65 -7.89
N LYS A 14 17.64 -3.38 -9.20
CA LYS A 14 16.44 -3.04 -9.97
C LYS A 14 15.58 -4.30 -10.04
N VAL A 15 14.85 -4.58 -8.97
CA VAL A 15 13.80 -5.60 -8.98
C VAL A 15 12.74 -5.13 -9.98
N LYS A 16 12.74 -5.73 -11.17
CA LYS A 16 11.76 -5.44 -12.21
C LYS A 16 10.46 -6.15 -11.84
N ILE A 17 9.68 -5.52 -10.96
CA ILE A 17 8.35 -6.02 -10.59
C ILE A 17 7.44 -5.85 -11.82
N THR A 18 7.05 -6.97 -12.43
CA THR A 18 6.07 -6.98 -13.53
C THR A 18 4.67 -6.79 -12.94
N LEU A 19 4.15 -5.57 -13.05
CA LEU A 19 2.80 -5.23 -12.63
C LEU A 19 1.83 -5.46 -13.79
N ILE A 20 0.70 -6.10 -13.51
CA ILE A 20 -0.39 -6.24 -14.50
C ILE A 20 -1.24 -4.98 -14.52
N GLN A 21 -1.61 -4.49 -13.34
CA GLN A 21 -2.60 -3.42 -13.22
C GLN A 21 -2.27 -2.51 -12.04
N LYS A 22 -2.57 -1.22 -12.22
CA LYS A 22 -2.47 -0.21 -11.18
C LYS A 22 -3.79 0.51 -11.03
N LEU A 23 -4.35 0.48 -9.83
CA LEU A 23 -5.55 1.23 -9.48
C LEU A 23 -5.19 2.32 -8.48
N LYS A 24 -5.69 3.54 -8.71
CA LYS A 24 -5.59 4.66 -7.75
C LYS A 24 -7.00 5.09 -7.39
N LEU A 25 -7.30 5.12 -6.09
CA LEU A 25 -8.61 5.45 -5.56
C LEU A 25 -8.49 6.52 -4.49
N TRP A 26 -9.42 7.46 -4.54
CA TRP A 26 -9.64 8.46 -3.50
C TRP A 26 -10.82 8.00 -2.65
N ILE A 27 -10.74 8.16 -1.32
CA ILE A 27 -11.81 7.77 -0.40
C ILE A 27 -12.16 6.26 -0.53
N PRO A 28 -11.20 5.36 -0.24
CA PRO A 28 -11.36 3.94 -0.53
C PRO A 28 -12.47 3.25 0.27
N LEU A 29 -12.91 3.83 1.40
CA LEU A 29 -14.00 3.30 2.22
C LEU A 29 -15.32 3.18 1.44
N ASN A 30 -15.62 4.14 0.56
CA ASN A 30 -16.89 4.24 -0.17
C ASN A 30 -16.84 3.52 -1.52
N ASN A 31 -15.65 3.17 -2.00
CA ASN A 31 -15.40 2.64 -3.34
C ASN A 31 -15.03 1.15 -3.31
N ARG A 32 -15.63 0.38 -2.39
CA ARG A 32 -15.30 -1.04 -2.19
C ARG A 32 -15.57 -1.90 -3.42
N ASN A 33 -16.54 -1.54 -4.26
CA ASN A 33 -16.85 -2.26 -5.50
C ASN A 33 -15.68 -2.16 -6.51
N GLN A 34 -15.10 -0.97 -6.68
CA GLN A 34 -13.92 -0.77 -7.54
C GLN A 34 -12.68 -1.49 -7.00
N ILE A 35 -12.55 -1.60 -5.67
CA ILE A 35 -11.52 -2.43 -5.04
C ILE A 35 -11.77 -3.91 -5.34
N ALA A 36 -13.02 -4.37 -5.29
CA ALA A 36 -13.38 -5.77 -5.56
C ALA A 36 -13.08 -6.17 -7.01
N GLU A 37 -13.40 -5.31 -7.98
CA GLU A 37 -13.18 -5.55 -9.41
C GLU A 37 -11.71 -5.85 -9.73
N VAL A 38 -10.77 -5.20 -9.03
CA VAL A 38 -9.34 -5.29 -9.35
C VAL A 38 -8.57 -6.20 -8.39
N ALA A 39 -9.01 -6.31 -7.13
CA ALA A 39 -8.22 -6.96 -6.08
C ALA A 39 -8.71 -8.35 -5.66
N LYS A 40 -9.90 -8.78 -6.09
CA LYS A 40 -10.48 -10.07 -5.68
C LYS A 40 -9.70 -11.22 -6.31
N GLY A 41 -9.17 -12.11 -5.46
CA GLY A 41 -8.29 -13.21 -5.89
C GLY A 41 -6.87 -12.78 -6.30
N ALA A 42 -6.58 -11.48 -6.27
CA ALA A 42 -5.31 -10.95 -6.73
C ALA A 42 -4.26 -10.91 -5.60
N LYS A 43 -3.01 -11.17 -5.99
CA LYS A 43 -1.81 -10.91 -5.17
C LYS A 43 -1.27 -9.53 -5.52
N GLY A 44 -0.76 -8.80 -4.54
CA GLY A 44 -0.26 -7.47 -4.84
C GLY A 44 0.26 -6.67 -3.67
N VAL A 45 0.59 -5.42 -3.99
CA VAL A 45 0.99 -4.39 -3.04
C VAL A 45 -0.14 -3.38 -2.91
N TYR A 46 -0.44 -2.96 -1.69
CA TYR A 46 -1.34 -1.85 -1.41
C TYR A 46 -0.58 -0.73 -0.72
N ILE A 47 -0.94 0.50 -1.05
CA ILE A 47 -0.32 1.71 -0.50
C ILE A 47 -1.45 2.62 -0.06
N PHE A 48 -1.48 2.95 1.23
CA PHE A 48 -2.30 4.03 1.77
C PHE A 48 -1.44 5.27 1.93
N GLU A 49 -1.75 6.32 1.19
CA GLU A 49 -1.06 7.61 1.28
C GLU A 49 -1.98 8.63 1.94
N VAL A 50 -1.45 9.38 2.90
CA VAL A 50 -2.13 10.53 3.47
C VAL A 50 -1.89 11.74 2.59
N ILE A 51 -2.97 12.29 2.05
CA ILE A 51 -2.96 13.48 1.21
C ILE A 51 -3.07 14.72 2.12
N ASN A 52 -2.56 15.86 1.66
CA ASN A 52 -2.62 17.16 2.35
C ASN A 52 -1.78 17.30 3.64
N LYS A 53 -0.73 16.49 3.80
CA LYS A 53 0.33 16.74 4.79
C LYS A 53 1.60 17.23 4.11
N LYS A 54 2.37 18.08 4.80
CA LYS A 54 3.71 18.51 4.36
C LYS A 54 4.66 17.32 4.18
N THR A 55 4.50 16.28 4.99
CA THR A 55 5.17 14.98 4.81
C THR A 55 4.21 13.99 4.19
N ALA A 56 4.62 13.34 3.10
CA ALA A 56 3.87 12.29 2.45
C ALA A 56 3.95 10.99 3.28
N ASP A 57 3.16 10.91 4.35
CA ASP A 57 3.05 9.70 5.16
C ASP A 57 2.38 8.59 4.33
N ALA A 58 3.08 7.48 4.12
CA ALA A 58 2.56 6.32 3.40
C ALA A 58 2.68 5.05 4.23
N TYR A 59 1.67 4.19 4.13
CA TYR A 59 1.70 2.83 4.64
C TYR A 59 1.63 1.85 3.48
N VAL A 60 2.70 1.07 3.31
CA VAL A 60 2.83 0.07 2.25
C VAL A 60 2.68 -1.31 2.87
N GLY A 61 1.96 -2.20 2.20
CA GLY A 61 1.92 -3.60 2.56
C GLY A 61 1.71 -4.49 1.36
N VAL A 62 2.01 -5.78 1.52
CA VAL A 62 1.79 -6.80 0.51
C VAL A 62 0.72 -7.79 0.99
N SER A 63 0.06 -8.47 0.06
CA SER A 63 -0.90 -9.53 0.37
C SER A 63 -1.05 -10.50 -0.79
N ILE A 64 -1.21 -11.78 -0.45
CA ILE A 64 -1.66 -12.81 -1.40
C ILE A 64 -3.16 -12.72 -1.71
N ASN A 65 -3.95 -12.12 -0.80
CA ASN A 65 -5.36 -11.85 -0.97
C ASN A 65 -5.57 -10.35 -0.75
N LEU A 66 -5.39 -9.59 -1.82
CA LEU A 66 -5.31 -8.13 -1.74
C LEU A 66 -6.64 -7.51 -1.32
N TYR A 67 -7.75 -7.98 -1.90
CA TYR A 67 -9.09 -7.53 -1.53
C TYR A 67 -9.37 -7.68 -0.03
N SER A 68 -9.23 -8.89 0.50
CA SER A 68 -9.58 -9.16 1.90
C SER A 68 -8.69 -8.34 2.84
N ARG A 69 -7.41 -8.21 2.49
CA ARG A 69 -6.46 -7.44 3.30
C ARG A 69 -6.80 -5.96 3.32
N VAL A 70 -7.12 -5.36 2.18
CA VAL A 70 -7.49 -3.94 2.07
C VAL A 70 -8.81 -3.69 2.77
N CYS A 71 -9.83 -4.51 2.52
CA CYS A 71 -11.15 -4.39 3.14
C CYS A 71 -11.11 -4.55 4.67
N SER A 72 -10.19 -5.37 5.20
CA SER A 72 -10.02 -5.55 6.65
C SER A 72 -9.71 -4.25 7.39
N TYR A 73 -9.04 -3.27 6.75
CA TYR A 73 -8.76 -1.96 7.36
C TYR A 73 -10.02 -1.12 7.56
N PHE A 74 -11.11 -1.43 6.85
CA PHE A 74 -12.40 -0.75 6.96
C PHE A 74 -13.37 -1.47 7.90
N MET A 75 -12.97 -2.57 8.52
CA MET A 75 -13.82 -3.30 9.47
C MET A 75 -13.71 -2.67 10.86
N PRO A 76 -14.83 -2.29 11.51
CA PRO A 76 -14.78 -1.67 12.84
C PRO A 76 -14.06 -2.51 13.89
N SER A 77 -14.23 -3.83 13.87
CA SER A 77 -13.57 -4.76 14.81
C SER A 77 -12.04 -4.73 14.72
N ILE A 78 -11.48 -4.47 13.53
CA ILE A 78 -10.04 -4.36 13.30
C ILE A 78 -9.58 -2.92 13.53
N LEU A 79 -10.36 -1.95 13.08
CA LEU A 79 -10.09 -0.52 13.25
C LEU A 79 -10.00 -0.13 14.73
N ASN A 80 -10.88 -0.70 15.58
CA ASN A 80 -10.96 -0.37 16.99
C ASN A 80 -9.74 -0.83 17.80
N LYS A 81 -9.11 -1.95 17.41
CA LYS A 81 -7.85 -2.42 18.03
C LYS A 81 -6.73 -1.40 17.88
N ALA A 82 -6.66 -0.77 16.71
CA ALA A 82 -5.71 0.31 16.42
C ALA A 82 -4.22 -0.05 16.67
N ASP A 83 -3.88 -1.35 16.56
CA ASP A 83 -2.54 -1.88 16.82
C ASP A 83 -1.48 -1.28 15.87
N ARG A 84 -1.89 -0.95 14.64
CA ARG A 84 -1.03 -0.38 13.59
C ARG A 84 -1.23 1.13 13.46
N LYS A 85 -0.14 1.86 13.17
CA LYS A 85 -0.17 3.32 12.91
C LYS A 85 -1.22 3.72 11.87
N VAL A 86 -1.34 2.96 10.78
CA VAL A 86 -2.34 3.22 9.73
C VAL A 86 -3.79 3.13 10.26
N LEU A 87 -4.07 2.18 11.16
CA LEU A 87 -5.39 2.04 11.79
C LEU A 87 -5.67 3.18 12.76
N ARG A 88 -4.66 3.61 13.56
CA ARG A 88 -4.78 4.80 14.42
C ARG A 88 -5.11 6.04 13.61
N TYR A 89 -4.43 6.22 12.47
CA TYR A 89 -4.69 7.34 11.58
C TYR A 89 -6.13 7.29 11.03
N PHE A 90 -6.57 6.14 10.53
CA PHE A 90 -7.93 5.96 10.02
C PHE A 90 -9.01 6.20 11.07
N LYS A 91 -8.79 5.71 12.31
CA LYS A 91 -9.70 5.92 13.44
C LYS A 91 -9.82 7.41 13.80
N ALA A 92 -8.70 8.12 13.88
CA ALA A 92 -8.68 9.54 14.24
C ALA A 92 -9.25 10.46 13.15
N ASN A 93 -9.07 10.10 11.87
CA ASN A 93 -9.42 10.98 10.75
C ASN A 93 -10.65 10.50 9.95
N VAL A 94 -11.31 9.42 10.38
CA VAL A 94 -12.47 8.83 9.69
C VAL A 94 -12.18 8.60 8.20
N PHE A 95 -11.00 8.06 7.90
CA PHE A 95 -10.51 7.79 6.53
C PHE A 95 -10.42 9.02 5.59
N LYS A 96 -10.48 10.25 6.12
CA LYS A 96 -10.32 11.48 5.32
C LYS A 96 -8.90 11.62 4.78
N ASN A 97 -8.81 12.17 3.57
CA ASN A 97 -7.56 12.46 2.87
C ASN A 97 -6.67 11.21 2.67
N VAL A 98 -7.28 10.06 2.39
CA VAL A 98 -6.55 8.81 2.12
C VAL A 98 -6.66 8.47 0.64
N LYS A 99 -5.51 8.28 0.00
CA LYS A 99 -5.39 7.68 -1.32
C LYS A 99 -5.01 6.22 -1.16
N LEU A 100 -5.71 5.34 -1.86
CA LEU A 100 -5.33 3.94 -1.98
C LEU A 100 -4.75 3.71 -3.37
N THR A 101 -3.53 3.18 -3.43
CA THR A 101 -2.96 2.64 -4.65
C THR A 101 -2.86 1.12 -4.52
N LEU A 102 -3.40 0.39 -5.49
CA LEU A 102 -3.25 -1.06 -5.60
C LEU A 102 -2.35 -1.37 -6.80
N LEU A 103 -1.35 -2.20 -6.57
CA LEU A 103 -0.42 -2.70 -7.57
C LEU A 103 -0.63 -4.21 -7.66
N ILE A 104 -1.25 -4.66 -8.74
CA ILE A 104 -1.57 -6.07 -8.97
C ILE A 104 -0.36 -6.76 -9.59
N LEU A 105 0.11 -7.81 -8.91
CA LEU A 105 1.21 -8.64 -9.38
C LEU A 105 0.68 -9.68 -10.35
N ASN A 106 1.57 -10.15 -11.23
CA ASN A 106 1.26 -11.29 -12.07
C ASN A 106 1.02 -12.55 -11.23
N SER A 107 0.11 -13.42 -11.66
CA SER A 107 -0.18 -14.71 -11.01
C SER A 107 1.09 -15.56 -10.85
N ASP A 108 2.01 -15.42 -11.82
CA ASP A 108 3.26 -16.16 -11.92
C ASP A 108 4.41 -15.50 -11.13
N ALA A 109 4.18 -14.31 -10.58
CA ALA A 109 5.14 -13.67 -9.70
C ALA A 109 5.20 -14.45 -8.37
N THR A 110 6.34 -15.10 -8.15
CA THR A 110 6.64 -15.94 -6.97
C THR A 110 7.53 -15.18 -5.99
#